data_AF-A0A2E9RTN1-F1
#
_entry.id   AF-A0A2E9RTN1-F1
#
_cell.length_a   1.000
_cell.length_b   1.000
_cell.length_c   1.000
_cell.angle_alpha   90.00
_cell.angle_beta   90.00
_cell.angle_gamma   90.00
#
_symmetry.space_group_name_H-M   'P 1'
#
loop_
_entity.id
_entity.type
_entity.pdbx_description
1 polymer ?
#
loop_
_entity_poly.entity_id
_entity_poly.type
_entity_poly.pdbx_seq_one_letter_code
_entity_poly.pdbx_strand_id
1 'polypeptide(L)'
;MKKPLTCILFCTILGSIALAHDPATDMTTAAKRFILSLDEKAKKDALFSWEDKERERWHFVPGNFIKPNGKRLGLTLGNMKSAQRTLAHALLASALSHRGHLEASTIMILEQILFEMEGRDIRNPSLYHVSIFGNPDRSGTWGWRFEGHHLSLNFTLVNGRIFSVTPSFWGASPAEVKEGSFKGLKVLAEEEEKARKFVRSLSPPQRNLAILSDKAPRDVYSGQDSIVDRKTFFPPKGLPITKMNSRQKGWLGEIVEAYVAKHRPQVIEQITFRNALLDPEKTYFAWAGSLKEGEGHYYRIQTPKFLFEYDSTQNDANHVHAVWRDFDGDFGRDLLGEHLAKDHQSVKGWESIFDGKTLNGWKANENKNSFKVQNGCIVANAPGRCHLFYEAQKPFKNFEFKAEVMTLPHSNAGIYFHTRFQDEGWPKAGFECQINNTYHDPKKTASVYGVKDTLEAPAKDDEWFELYIKVEGKRVVTKVNGKTIIDWTQPDDWKSGSSFDRILGEGTFALQGHDPKSTVLFRNLMVKRLP
;
A
#
# COMPACT_ATOMS: atom_id res chain seq x y z
N MET A 1 -37.64 -55.69 -13.07
CA MET A 1 -36.76 -54.92 -12.18
C MET A 1 -35.68 -54.23 -13.00
N LYS A 2 -35.87 -52.96 -13.34
CA LYS A 2 -34.91 -52.15 -14.12
C LYS A 2 -34.13 -51.27 -13.13
N LYS A 3 -32.81 -51.45 -13.03
CA LYS A 3 -31.91 -50.57 -12.27
C LYS A 3 -31.52 -49.36 -13.15
N PRO A 4 -31.59 -48.12 -12.66
CA PRO A 4 -31.11 -46.97 -13.42
C PRO A 4 -29.59 -46.84 -13.26
N LEU A 5 -28.90 -46.66 -14.38
CA LEU A 5 -27.49 -46.29 -14.45
C LEU A 5 -27.36 -44.81 -14.06
N THR A 6 -26.68 -44.51 -12.96
CA THR A 6 -26.35 -43.14 -12.57
C THR A 6 -25.03 -42.75 -13.22
N CYS A 7 -25.08 -41.98 -14.31
CA CYS A 7 -23.89 -41.33 -14.88
C CYS A 7 -23.45 -40.20 -13.96
N ILE A 8 -22.34 -40.38 -13.24
CA ILE A 8 -21.68 -39.32 -12.50
C ILE A 8 -20.81 -38.55 -13.50
N LEU A 9 -21.28 -37.36 -13.89
CA LEU A 9 -20.52 -36.41 -14.69
C LEU A 9 -19.49 -35.74 -13.78
N PHE A 10 -18.22 -36.16 -13.86
CA PHE A 10 -17.11 -35.45 -13.22
C PHE A 10 -16.83 -34.16 -14.00
N CYS A 11 -17.44 -33.05 -13.59
CA CYS A 11 -17.00 -31.72 -14.01
C CYS A 11 -15.65 -31.43 -13.33
N THR A 12 -14.56 -31.66 -14.05
CA THR A 12 -13.26 -31.09 -13.72
C THR A 12 -13.34 -29.58 -13.89
N ILE A 13 -13.58 -28.87 -12.78
CA ILE A 13 -13.36 -27.43 -12.71
C ILE A 13 -11.84 -27.24 -12.77
N LEU A 14 -11.32 -27.05 -13.99
CA LEU A 14 -10.04 -26.36 -14.18
C LEU A 14 -10.22 -24.96 -13.62
N GLY A 15 -9.88 -24.80 -12.34
CA GLY A 15 -9.71 -23.50 -11.72
C GLY A 15 -8.55 -22.81 -12.40
N SER A 16 -8.81 -22.13 -13.51
CA SER A 16 -8.03 -20.97 -13.91
C SER A 16 -8.17 -19.96 -12.77
N ILE A 17 -7.21 -20.01 -11.83
CA ILE A 17 -6.87 -18.85 -11.02
C ILE A 17 -6.44 -17.81 -12.04
N ALA A 18 -7.39 -17.03 -12.54
CA ALA A 18 -7.08 -15.77 -13.18
C ALA A 18 -6.27 -15.02 -12.12
N LEU A 19 -4.95 -14.92 -12.35
CA LEU A 19 -4.05 -14.13 -11.53
C LEU A 19 -4.66 -12.73 -11.48
N ALA A 20 -5.34 -12.38 -10.40
CA ALA A 20 -5.87 -11.05 -10.22
C ALA A 20 -4.66 -10.12 -10.33
N HIS A 21 -4.66 -9.26 -11.36
CA HIS A 21 -3.52 -8.38 -11.63
C HIS A 21 -3.24 -7.52 -10.39
N ASP A 22 -1.98 -7.48 -9.97
CA ASP A 22 -1.53 -6.66 -8.84
C ASP A 22 -1.85 -5.18 -9.13
N PRO A 23 -2.67 -4.51 -8.29
CA PRO A 23 -3.13 -3.15 -8.56
C PRO A 23 -1.98 -2.14 -8.61
N ALA A 24 -0.89 -2.35 -7.86
CA ALA A 24 0.29 -1.48 -7.92
C ALA A 24 0.99 -1.55 -9.29
N THR A 25 1.13 -2.76 -9.82
CA THR A 25 1.65 -3.03 -11.16
C THR A 25 0.77 -2.41 -12.25
N ASP A 26 -0.54 -2.49 -12.11
CA ASP A 26 -1.49 -1.90 -13.06
C ASP A 26 -1.41 -0.37 -13.07
N MET A 27 -1.45 0.26 -11.89
CA MET A 27 -1.27 1.71 -11.73
C MET A 27 0.05 2.17 -12.34
N THR A 28 1.15 1.47 -12.04
CA THR A 28 2.47 1.79 -12.59
C THR A 28 2.46 1.72 -14.12
N THR A 29 1.86 0.66 -14.67
CA THR A 29 1.82 0.46 -16.13
C THR A 29 0.96 1.54 -16.80
N ALA A 30 -0.18 1.89 -16.22
CA ALA A 30 -1.04 2.96 -16.71
C ALA A 30 -0.33 4.34 -16.63
N ALA A 31 0.35 4.63 -15.52
CA ALA A 31 1.09 5.87 -15.34
C ALA A 31 2.23 6.00 -16.34
N LYS A 32 3.04 4.94 -16.55
CA LYS A 32 4.10 4.92 -17.57
C LYS A 32 3.54 5.18 -18.97
N ARG A 33 2.42 4.55 -19.34
CA ARG A 33 1.77 4.78 -20.65
C ARG A 33 1.27 6.21 -20.81
N PHE A 34 0.67 6.77 -19.77
CA PHE A 34 0.25 8.17 -19.75
C PHE A 34 1.45 9.10 -19.96
N ILE A 35 2.53 8.96 -19.17
CA ILE A 35 3.75 9.77 -19.28
C ILE A 35 4.38 9.69 -20.68
N LEU A 36 4.46 8.48 -21.25
CA LEU A 36 5.02 8.26 -22.59
C LEU A 36 4.24 8.98 -23.70
N SER A 37 2.96 9.27 -23.46
CA SER A 37 2.12 10.00 -24.42
C SER A 37 2.27 11.52 -24.35
N LEU A 38 2.97 12.06 -23.34
CA LEU A 38 3.11 13.49 -23.09
C LEU A 38 4.34 14.06 -23.81
N ASP A 39 4.20 15.30 -24.32
CA ASP A 39 5.34 16.12 -24.73
C ASP A 39 6.02 16.78 -23.51
N GLU A 40 7.17 17.43 -23.72
CA GLU A 40 7.96 18.02 -22.62
C GLU A 40 7.20 19.11 -21.84
N LYS A 41 6.31 19.86 -22.50
CA LYS A 41 5.48 20.86 -21.82
C LYS A 41 4.47 20.18 -20.91
N ALA A 42 3.74 19.19 -21.43
CA ALA A 42 2.74 18.44 -20.68
C ALA A 42 3.38 17.64 -19.53
N LYS A 43 4.59 17.09 -19.72
CA LYS A 43 5.36 16.45 -18.64
C LYS A 43 5.71 17.44 -17.54
N LYS A 44 6.12 18.66 -17.86
CA LYS A 44 6.43 19.70 -16.87
C LYS A 44 5.21 20.06 -16.01
N ASP A 45 4.01 20.02 -16.57
CA ASP A 45 2.78 20.28 -15.83
C ASP A 45 2.30 19.07 -15.01
N ALA A 46 2.56 17.84 -15.48
CA ALA A 46 2.08 16.60 -14.85
C ALA A 46 3.04 16.00 -13.82
N LEU A 47 4.36 16.20 -13.96
CA LEU A 47 5.40 15.49 -13.21
C LEU A 47 6.03 16.38 -12.15
N PHE A 48 6.07 15.86 -10.93
CA PHE A 48 6.67 16.50 -9.76
C PHE A 48 7.72 15.56 -9.16
N SER A 49 8.71 16.16 -8.49
CA SER A 49 9.62 15.37 -7.63
C SER A 49 8.84 14.72 -6.48
N TRP A 50 9.39 13.66 -5.89
CA TRP A 50 8.75 12.98 -4.78
C TRP A 50 8.63 13.88 -3.53
N GLU A 51 9.66 14.70 -3.32
CA GLU A 51 9.80 15.64 -2.21
C GLU A 51 8.98 16.92 -2.41
N ASP A 52 8.28 17.06 -3.55
CA ASP A 52 7.50 18.25 -3.85
C ASP A 52 6.34 18.40 -2.85
N LYS A 53 6.22 19.60 -2.27
CA LYS A 53 5.15 19.93 -1.32
C LYS A 53 3.76 19.86 -1.95
N GLU A 54 3.68 19.99 -3.27
CA GLU A 54 2.42 19.86 -4.00
C GLU A 54 1.79 18.47 -3.79
N ARG A 55 2.58 17.44 -3.46
CA ARG A 55 2.07 16.08 -3.13
C ARG A 55 0.99 16.08 -2.06
N GLU A 56 1.09 16.98 -1.09
CA GLU A 56 0.15 17.09 0.03
C GLU A 56 -0.84 18.24 -0.11
N ARG A 57 -0.78 18.98 -1.23
CA ARG A 57 -1.63 20.14 -1.51
C ARG A 57 -2.79 19.74 -2.40
N TRP A 58 -3.77 19.10 -1.78
CA TRP A 58 -4.98 18.59 -2.41
C TRP A 58 -6.14 19.57 -2.22
N HIS A 59 -7.04 19.63 -3.20
CA HIS A 59 -8.23 20.49 -3.12
C HIS A 59 -9.43 19.81 -3.78
N PHE A 60 -10.63 20.11 -3.33
CA PHE A 60 -11.88 19.69 -3.99
C PHE A 60 -12.79 20.88 -4.34
N VAL A 61 -12.41 22.08 -3.90
CA VAL A 61 -13.11 23.33 -4.20
C VAL A 61 -12.73 23.86 -5.60
N PRO A 62 -13.50 24.80 -6.17
CA PRO A 62 -13.12 25.47 -7.40
C PRO A 62 -11.77 26.20 -7.28
N GLY A 63 -11.03 26.27 -8.39
CA GLY A 63 -9.68 26.82 -8.44
C GLY A 63 -9.54 28.21 -7.79
N ASN A 64 -10.50 29.10 -8.03
CA ASN A 64 -10.48 30.48 -7.53
C ASN A 64 -10.49 30.59 -5.99
N PHE A 65 -10.88 29.53 -5.27
CA PHE A 65 -10.86 29.49 -3.81
C PHE A 65 -9.56 28.89 -3.24
N ILE A 66 -8.68 28.37 -4.10
CA ILE A 66 -7.41 27.77 -3.71
C ILE A 66 -6.39 28.86 -3.42
N LYS A 67 -5.92 28.96 -2.18
CA LYS A 67 -4.87 29.92 -1.80
C LYS A 67 -3.46 29.36 -2.09
N PRO A 68 -2.45 30.23 -2.33
CA PRO A 68 -2.55 31.69 -2.47
C PRO A 68 -2.97 32.18 -3.86
N ASN A 69 -2.80 31.36 -4.90
CA ASN A 69 -2.77 31.84 -6.29
C ASN A 69 -4.04 31.53 -7.11
N GLY A 70 -5.09 30.97 -6.51
CA GLY A 70 -6.32 30.59 -7.21
C GLY A 70 -6.14 29.45 -8.21
N LYS A 71 -5.10 28.63 -8.06
CA LYS A 71 -4.70 27.62 -9.05
C LYS A 71 -4.35 26.28 -8.44
N ARG A 72 -4.90 25.24 -9.08
CA ARG A 72 -4.56 23.83 -8.93
C ARG A 72 -3.41 23.49 -9.89
N LEU A 73 -2.44 22.72 -9.41
CA LEU A 73 -1.33 22.25 -10.23
C LEU A 73 -1.63 20.84 -10.81
N GLY A 74 -0.85 20.43 -11.80
CA GLY A 74 -1.08 19.21 -12.58
C GLY A 74 -1.50 19.50 -14.01
N LEU A 75 -1.40 18.51 -14.88
CA LEU A 75 -1.84 18.62 -16.27
C LEU A 75 -3.36 18.53 -16.35
N THR A 76 -4.01 19.58 -16.84
CA THR A 76 -5.47 19.63 -17.03
C THR A 76 -5.92 18.73 -18.16
N LEU A 77 -7.12 18.13 -18.04
CA LEU A 77 -7.75 17.39 -19.14
C LEU A 77 -7.98 18.29 -20.39
N GLY A 78 -8.19 19.59 -20.19
CA GLY A 78 -8.30 20.56 -21.28
C GLY A 78 -7.03 20.74 -22.10
N ASN A 79 -5.85 20.57 -21.49
CA ASN A 79 -4.55 20.65 -22.17
C ASN A 79 -4.10 19.29 -22.75
N MET A 80 -4.89 18.23 -22.57
CA MET A 80 -4.60 16.90 -23.11
C MET A 80 -5.21 16.69 -24.50
N LYS A 81 -4.49 15.97 -25.37
CA LYS A 81 -5.04 15.37 -26.59
C LYS A 81 -6.04 14.26 -26.23
N SER A 82 -6.91 13.89 -27.16
CA SER A 82 -7.94 12.85 -26.93
C SER A 82 -7.34 11.54 -26.39
N ALA A 83 -6.27 11.04 -27.01
CA ALA A 83 -5.59 9.82 -26.55
C ALA A 83 -4.98 9.95 -25.14
N GLN A 84 -4.48 11.14 -24.77
CA GLN A 84 -3.93 11.41 -23.44
C GLN A 84 -5.03 11.41 -22.37
N ARG A 85 -6.22 11.96 -22.68
CA ARG A 85 -7.39 11.88 -21.80
C ARG A 85 -7.81 10.42 -21.56
N THR A 86 -7.85 9.59 -22.61
CA THR A 86 -8.13 8.16 -22.45
C THR A 86 -7.13 7.48 -21.52
N LEU A 87 -5.83 7.81 -21.64
CA LEU A 87 -4.79 7.26 -20.77
C LEU A 87 -4.89 7.78 -19.32
N ALA A 88 -5.29 9.04 -19.11
CA ALA A 88 -5.58 9.59 -17.79
C ALA A 88 -6.75 8.85 -17.11
N HIS A 89 -7.84 8.60 -17.84
CA HIS A 89 -8.96 7.80 -17.33
C HIS A 89 -8.57 6.34 -17.10
N ALA A 90 -7.69 5.77 -17.92
CA ALA A 90 -7.16 4.42 -17.70
C ALA A 90 -6.31 4.34 -16.43
N LEU A 91 -5.52 5.38 -16.12
CA LEU A 91 -4.81 5.49 -14.84
C LEU A 91 -5.81 5.57 -13.67
N LEU A 92 -6.86 6.40 -13.78
CA LEU A 92 -7.93 6.46 -12.79
C LEU A 92 -8.61 5.10 -12.57
N ALA A 93 -8.98 4.41 -13.65
CA ALA A 93 -9.63 3.10 -13.61
C ALA A 93 -8.72 1.99 -13.05
N SER A 94 -7.39 2.12 -13.15
CA SER A 94 -6.46 1.13 -12.59
C SER A 94 -6.51 1.04 -11.06
N ALA A 95 -7.00 2.10 -10.40
CA ALA A 95 -7.09 2.24 -8.96
C ALA A 95 -8.45 1.90 -8.36
N LEU A 96 -9.51 2.21 -9.11
CA LEU A 96 -10.87 2.17 -8.63
C LEU A 96 -11.53 0.83 -8.96
N SER A 97 -12.51 0.45 -8.14
CA SER A 97 -13.43 -0.61 -8.55
C SER A 97 -14.26 -0.14 -9.74
N HIS A 98 -14.98 -1.06 -10.37
CA HIS A 98 -15.95 -0.69 -11.40
C HIS A 98 -16.93 0.37 -10.90
N ARG A 99 -17.42 0.21 -9.67
CA ARG A 99 -18.29 1.16 -9.00
C ARG A 99 -17.63 2.53 -8.81
N GLY A 100 -16.43 2.57 -8.22
CA GLY A 100 -15.76 3.84 -7.97
C GLY A 100 -15.42 4.59 -9.25
N HIS A 101 -15.07 3.86 -10.32
CA HIS A 101 -14.83 4.48 -11.62
C HIS A 101 -16.11 5.08 -12.23
N LEU A 102 -17.25 4.37 -12.10
CA LEU A 102 -18.55 4.91 -12.49
C LEU A 102 -18.88 6.17 -11.70
N GLU A 103 -18.80 6.13 -10.37
CA GLU A 103 -19.09 7.29 -9.52
C GLU A 103 -18.20 8.49 -9.85
N ALA A 104 -16.88 8.29 -10.00
CA ALA A 104 -15.95 9.35 -10.38
C ALA A 104 -16.33 9.98 -11.73
N SER A 105 -16.69 9.13 -12.71
CA SER A 105 -17.11 9.59 -14.03
C SER A 105 -18.45 10.33 -13.98
N THR A 106 -19.40 9.86 -13.16
CA THR A 106 -20.70 10.51 -12.98
C THR A 106 -20.53 11.88 -12.32
N ILE A 107 -19.65 12.03 -11.33
CA ILE A 107 -19.33 13.33 -10.72
C ILE A 107 -18.82 14.31 -11.78
N MET A 108 -17.90 13.87 -12.64
CA MET A 108 -17.38 14.69 -13.74
C MET A 108 -18.48 15.07 -14.76
N ILE A 109 -19.41 14.16 -15.04
CA ILE A 109 -20.56 14.41 -15.94
C ILE A 109 -21.52 15.41 -15.32
N LEU A 110 -21.78 15.34 -14.01
CA LEU A 110 -22.63 16.31 -13.32
C LEU A 110 -22.03 17.72 -13.39
N GLU A 111 -20.71 17.86 -13.29
CA GLU A 111 -20.03 19.14 -13.51
C GLU A 111 -20.20 19.62 -14.97
N GLN A 112 -20.13 18.74 -15.98
CA GLN A 112 -20.43 19.11 -17.37
C GLN A 112 -21.87 19.63 -17.54
N ILE A 113 -22.85 18.94 -16.95
CA ILE A 113 -24.26 19.34 -17.01
C ILE A 113 -24.44 20.73 -16.37
N LEU A 114 -23.84 20.95 -15.20
CA LEU A 114 -23.90 22.26 -14.55
C LEU A 114 -23.13 23.34 -15.32
N PHE A 115 -22.03 23.00 -15.98
CA PHE A 115 -21.31 23.93 -16.83
C PHE A 115 -22.18 24.42 -17.99
N GLU A 116 -22.93 23.52 -18.63
CA GLU A 116 -23.87 23.85 -19.71
C GLU A 116 -25.07 24.67 -19.21
N MET A 117 -25.58 24.37 -18.01
CA MET A 117 -26.73 25.06 -17.43
C MET A 117 -26.38 26.44 -16.84
N GLU A 118 -25.29 26.53 -16.08
CA GLU A 118 -24.90 27.76 -15.38
C GLU A 118 -24.03 28.69 -16.25
N GLY A 119 -23.34 28.16 -17.27
CA GLY A 119 -22.40 28.92 -18.11
C GLY A 119 -21.17 29.45 -17.34
N ARG A 120 -20.80 28.79 -16.24
CA ARG A 120 -19.72 29.25 -15.34
C ARG A 120 -18.47 28.40 -15.47
N ASP A 121 -17.34 29.02 -15.85
CA ASP A 121 -16.05 28.36 -16.03
C ASP A 121 -15.58 27.52 -14.83
N ILE A 122 -16.01 27.86 -13.62
CA ILE A 122 -15.67 27.09 -12.41
C ILE A 122 -16.21 25.65 -12.43
N ARG A 123 -17.23 25.36 -13.26
CA ARG A 123 -17.84 24.04 -13.46
C ARG A 123 -17.20 23.25 -14.60
N ASN A 124 -16.25 23.83 -15.32
CA ASN A 124 -15.73 23.25 -16.54
C ASN A 124 -14.97 21.94 -16.24
N PRO A 125 -15.43 20.77 -16.75
CA PRO A 125 -14.79 19.48 -16.47
C PRO A 125 -13.47 19.27 -17.21
N SER A 126 -13.05 20.21 -18.05
CA SER A 126 -11.67 20.25 -18.54
C SER A 126 -10.65 20.64 -17.46
N LEU A 127 -11.13 21.14 -16.31
CA LEU A 127 -10.32 21.56 -15.14
C LEU A 127 -10.09 20.43 -14.12
N TYR A 128 -10.22 19.16 -14.53
CA TYR A 128 -9.65 18.05 -13.77
C TYR A 128 -8.19 17.86 -14.16
N HIS A 129 -7.35 17.51 -13.19
CA HIS A 129 -5.91 17.45 -13.33
C HIS A 129 -5.37 16.07 -12.97
N VAL A 130 -4.28 15.70 -13.63
CA VAL A 130 -3.44 14.56 -13.27
C VAL A 130 -2.07 15.08 -12.82
N SER A 131 -1.65 14.63 -11.64
CA SER A 131 -0.32 14.92 -11.08
C SER A 131 0.35 13.61 -10.68
N ILE A 132 1.63 13.45 -11.01
CA ILE A 132 2.46 12.29 -10.66
C ILE A 132 3.66 12.78 -9.87
N PHE A 133 3.91 12.17 -8.73
CA PHE A 133 4.97 12.52 -7.78
C PHE A 133 6.02 11.40 -7.75
N GLY A 134 7.26 11.74 -8.07
CA GLY A 134 8.33 10.76 -8.27
C GLY A 134 8.22 10.02 -9.59
N ASN A 135 9.00 8.94 -9.73
CA ASN A 135 9.04 8.15 -10.95
C ASN A 135 8.17 6.90 -10.79
N PRO A 136 7.10 6.73 -11.60
CA PRO A 136 6.30 5.52 -11.55
C PRO A 136 7.15 4.30 -11.76
N ASP A 137 7.15 3.43 -10.76
CA ASP A 137 7.94 2.23 -10.80
C ASP A 137 7.26 1.12 -10.01
N ARG A 138 7.43 -0.12 -10.47
CA ARG A 138 6.80 -1.28 -9.82
C ARG A 138 7.41 -1.54 -8.44
N SER A 139 8.50 -0.83 -8.16
CA SER A 139 9.41 -1.04 -7.07
C SER A 139 9.77 0.16 -6.25
N GLY A 140 9.65 1.33 -6.87
CA GLY A 140 9.96 2.58 -6.23
C GLY A 140 8.83 3.06 -5.34
N THR A 141 9.14 4.16 -4.68
CA THR A 141 8.17 4.98 -3.99
C THR A 141 7.73 6.09 -4.94
N TRP A 142 6.44 6.17 -5.21
CA TRP A 142 5.85 7.20 -6.06
C TRP A 142 4.36 7.35 -5.72
N GLY A 143 3.76 8.41 -6.19
CA GLY A 143 2.35 8.66 -5.96
C GLY A 143 1.74 9.44 -7.10
N TRP A 144 0.43 9.55 -7.09
CA TRP A 144 -0.29 10.34 -8.07
C TRP A 144 -1.63 10.78 -7.53
N ARG A 145 -2.16 11.82 -8.16
CA ARG A 145 -3.42 12.44 -7.78
C ARG A 145 -4.25 12.71 -9.02
N PHE A 146 -5.53 12.40 -8.92
CA PHE A 146 -6.56 12.83 -9.87
C PHE A 146 -7.54 13.72 -9.13
N GLU A 147 -7.67 14.97 -9.56
CA GLU A 147 -8.50 15.92 -8.83
C GLU A 147 -9.07 17.06 -9.69
N GLY A 148 -10.20 17.60 -9.24
CA GLY A 148 -10.92 18.71 -9.84
C GLY A 148 -11.97 19.23 -8.85
N HIS A 149 -12.96 19.95 -9.34
CA HIS A 149 -14.10 20.31 -8.51
C HIS A 149 -14.86 19.04 -8.08
N HIS A 150 -15.16 18.91 -6.79
CA HIS A 150 -15.87 17.77 -6.19
C HIS A 150 -15.19 16.39 -6.28
N LEU A 151 -13.92 16.30 -6.68
CA LEU A 151 -13.20 15.03 -6.66
C LEU A 151 -11.73 15.28 -6.36
N SER A 152 -11.16 14.56 -5.38
CA SER A 152 -9.72 14.55 -5.17
C SER A 152 -9.30 13.20 -4.60
N LEU A 153 -8.59 12.42 -5.42
CA LEU A 153 -8.19 11.06 -5.12
C LEU A 153 -6.67 10.98 -5.12
N ASN A 154 -6.11 10.51 -4.01
CA ASN A 154 -4.68 10.47 -3.76
C ASN A 154 -4.22 9.03 -3.62
N PHE A 155 -3.15 8.65 -4.32
CA PHE A 155 -2.59 7.32 -4.27
C PHE A 155 -1.11 7.40 -4.00
N THR A 156 -0.65 6.67 -2.97
CA THR A 156 0.77 6.56 -2.63
C THR A 156 1.18 5.09 -2.66
N LEU A 157 2.24 4.81 -3.41
CA LEU A 157 2.87 3.52 -3.51
C LEU A 157 4.25 3.59 -2.86
N VAL A 158 4.55 2.62 -2.02
CA VAL A 158 5.85 2.49 -1.33
C VAL A 158 6.37 1.08 -1.58
N ASN A 159 7.59 0.96 -2.10
CA ASN A 159 8.22 -0.31 -2.41
C ASN A 159 7.32 -1.25 -3.24
N GLY A 160 6.63 -0.68 -4.25
CA GLY A 160 5.74 -1.44 -5.12
C GLY A 160 4.42 -1.90 -4.54
N ARG A 161 4.04 -1.44 -3.34
CA ARG A 161 2.73 -1.74 -2.71
C ARG A 161 1.91 -0.47 -2.57
N ILE A 162 0.60 -0.58 -2.73
CA ILE A 162 -0.30 0.54 -2.47
C ILE A 162 -0.46 0.68 -0.97
N PHE A 163 -0.32 1.91 -0.54
CA PHE A 163 0.01 2.18 0.84
C PHE A 163 -0.94 3.17 1.48
N SER A 164 -1.34 4.17 0.69
CA SER A 164 -2.40 5.08 1.07
C SER A 164 -3.24 5.41 -0.15
N VAL A 165 -4.55 5.44 0.08
CA VAL A 165 -5.56 5.99 -0.84
C VAL A 165 -6.19 7.26 -0.29
N THR A 166 -5.67 7.77 0.85
CA THR A 166 -6.21 8.91 1.57
C THR A 166 -5.27 10.12 1.46
N PRO A 167 -5.80 11.36 1.45
CA PRO A 167 -7.22 11.70 1.53
C PRO A 167 -7.98 11.31 0.25
N SER A 168 -9.19 10.77 0.43
CA SER A 168 -10.09 10.37 -0.65
C SER A 168 -11.37 11.18 -0.53
N PHE A 169 -11.61 12.09 -1.47
CA PHE A 169 -12.77 12.99 -1.44
C PHE A 169 -13.64 12.83 -2.67
N TRP A 170 -14.93 12.72 -2.40
CA TRP A 170 -16.00 12.54 -3.36
C TRP A 170 -17.10 13.53 -3.05
N GLY A 171 -17.48 14.36 -4.01
CA GLY A 171 -18.57 15.28 -3.87
C GLY A 171 -19.47 15.30 -5.09
N ALA A 172 -20.67 15.82 -4.93
CA ALA A 172 -21.55 16.11 -6.03
C ALA A 172 -22.49 17.27 -5.69
N SER A 173 -22.65 18.18 -6.63
CA SER A 173 -23.74 19.15 -6.66
C SER A 173 -24.24 19.16 -8.09
N PRO A 174 -25.50 18.81 -8.38
CA PRO A 174 -26.49 18.28 -7.43
C PRO A 174 -26.17 16.84 -6.96
N ALA A 175 -26.61 16.46 -5.75
CA ALA A 175 -26.57 15.08 -5.25
C ALA A 175 -27.58 14.18 -6.00
N GLU A 176 -28.75 14.75 -6.31
CA GLU A 176 -29.83 14.20 -7.12
C GLU A 176 -30.24 15.20 -8.20
N VAL A 177 -30.25 14.75 -9.45
CA VAL A 177 -30.77 15.52 -10.57
C VAL A 177 -32.30 15.52 -10.52
N LYS A 178 -32.92 16.68 -10.31
CA LYS A 178 -34.38 16.81 -10.11
C LYS A 178 -35.19 16.92 -11.41
N GLU A 179 -34.55 17.35 -12.50
CA GLU A 179 -35.21 17.72 -13.77
C GLU A 179 -34.36 17.36 -15.00
N GLY A 180 -34.96 17.41 -16.19
CA GLY A 180 -34.28 17.12 -17.46
C GLY A 180 -34.05 15.63 -17.75
N SER A 181 -33.25 15.34 -18.78
CA SER A 181 -33.02 13.97 -19.29
C SER A 181 -32.29 13.04 -18.30
N PHE A 182 -31.64 13.60 -17.28
CA PHE A 182 -30.93 12.85 -16.25
C PHE A 182 -31.70 12.81 -14.92
N LYS A 183 -32.97 13.20 -14.89
CA LYS A 183 -33.81 13.19 -13.68
C LYS A 183 -33.75 11.82 -12.96
N GLY A 184 -33.51 11.86 -11.65
CA GLY A 184 -33.41 10.69 -10.79
C GLY A 184 -31.99 10.10 -10.70
N LEU A 185 -31.03 10.62 -11.46
CA LEU A 185 -29.61 10.29 -11.27
C LEU A 185 -29.16 10.76 -9.88
N LYS A 186 -28.65 9.81 -9.09
CA LYS A 186 -28.10 10.05 -7.75
C LYS A 186 -26.65 9.59 -7.68
N VAL A 187 -25.82 10.34 -6.98
CA VAL A 187 -24.42 9.99 -6.70
C VAL A 187 -24.20 10.08 -5.20
N LEU A 188 -23.39 9.16 -4.64
CA LEU A 188 -23.09 9.10 -3.21
C LEU A 188 -24.33 8.88 -2.32
N ALA A 189 -25.38 8.26 -2.88
CA ALA A 189 -26.63 7.98 -2.16
C ALA A 189 -26.49 6.81 -1.18
N GLU A 190 -25.64 5.82 -1.48
CA GLU A 190 -25.49 4.66 -0.60
C GLU A 190 -24.94 5.03 0.78
N GLU A 191 -24.00 5.98 0.84
CA GLU A 191 -23.44 6.52 2.07
C GLU A 191 -24.55 7.11 2.96
N GLU A 192 -25.42 7.93 2.38
CA GLU A 192 -26.55 8.53 3.07
C GLU A 192 -27.58 7.48 3.50
N GLU A 193 -28.03 6.64 2.58
CA GLU A 193 -29.08 5.65 2.82
C GLU A 193 -28.69 4.68 3.94
N LYS A 194 -27.45 4.17 3.90
CA LYS A 194 -26.92 3.27 4.93
C LYS A 194 -26.76 4.00 6.27
N ALA A 195 -26.28 5.24 6.28
CA ALA A 195 -26.14 6.01 7.51
C ALA A 195 -27.48 6.38 8.14
N ARG A 196 -28.48 6.76 7.32
CA ARG A 196 -29.86 7.03 7.77
C ARG A 196 -30.52 5.78 8.34
N LYS A 197 -30.37 4.64 7.66
CA LYS A 197 -30.83 3.33 8.16
C LYS A 197 -30.20 3.03 9.53
N PHE A 198 -28.89 3.24 9.68
CA PHE A 198 -28.19 3.03 10.94
C PHE A 198 -28.68 3.97 12.05
N VAL A 199 -28.69 5.28 11.84
CA VAL A 199 -29.04 6.26 12.90
C VAL A 199 -30.51 6.13 13.33
N ARG A 200 -31.43 5.81 12.40
CA ARG A 200 -32.84 5.56 12.71
C ARG A 200 -33.06 4.29 13.54
N SER A 201 -32.13 3.34 13.48
CA SER A 201 -32.17 2.10 14.27
C SER A 201 -31.75 2.26 15.73
N LEU A 202 -31.16 3.40 16.08
CA LEU A 202 -30.64 3.64 17.43
C LEU A 202 -31.76 3.77 18.45
N SER A 203 -31.58 3.18 19.63
CA SER A 203 -32.49 3.40 20.76
C SER A 203 -32.41 4.84 21.29
N PRO A 204 -33.38 5.33 22.08
CA PRO A 204 -33.32 6.69 22.62
C PRO A 204 -32.01 6.99 23.40
N PRO A 205 -31.49 6.11 24.28
CA PRO A 205 -30.19 6.32 24.92
C PRO A 205 -29.01 6.38 23.93
N GLN A 206 -29.04 5.55 22.87
CA GLN A 206 -28.00 5.57 21.84
C GLN A 206 -28.05 6.85 21.00
N ARG A 207 -29.25 7.35 20.67
CA ARG A 207 -29.43 8.63 19.96
C ARG A 207 -28.89 9.80 20.76
N ASN A 208 -29.10 9.82 22.07
CA ASN A 208 -28.54 10.85 22.95
C ASN A 208 -27.01 10.87 22.96
N LEU A 209 -26.35 9.75 22.64
CA LEU A 209 -24.90 9.68 22.48
C LEU A 209 -24.45 10.03 21.05
N ALA A 210 -25.19 9.56 20.04
CA ALA A 210 -24.83 9.69 18.65
C ALA A 210 -25.08 11.10 18.08
N ILE A 211 -26.21 11.72 18.42
CA ILE A 211 -26.62 13.00 17.85
C ILE A 211 -25.97 14.12 18.66
N LEU A 212 -24.98 14.79 18.06
CA LEU A 212 -24.20 15.83 18.73
C LEU A 212 -24.83 17.22 18.61
N SER A 213 -25.71 17.44 17.62
CA SER A 213 -26.34 18.72 17.32
C SER A 213 -27.56 18.52 16.42
N ASP A 214 -28.63 19.29 16.63
CA ASP A 214 -29.79 19.34 15.73
C ASP A 214 -29.49 20.10 14.42
N LYS A 215 -28.36 20.82 14.36
CA LYS A 215 -27.90 21.54 13.18
C LYS A 215 -26.62 20.92 12.65
N ALA A 216 -26.63 20.51 11.39
CA ALA A 216 -25.44 20.06 10.69
C ALA A 216 -24.46 21.22 10.40
N PRO A 217 -23.14 20.95 10.37
CA PRO A 217 -22.16 21.91 9.88
C PRO A 217 -22.39 22.23 8.39
N ARG A 218 -21.78 23.31 7.90
CA ARG A 218 -21.91 23.71 6.48
C ARG A 218 -21.14 22.78 5.52
N ASP A 219 -20.13 22.08 6.02
CA ASP A 219 -19.22 21.23 5.26
C ASP A 219 -18.57 20.23 6.24
N VAL A 220 -17.86 19.23 5.72
CA VAL A 220 -17.05 18.28 6.51
C VAL A 220 -16.02 19.01 7.38
N TYR A 221 -15.80 18.53 8.61
CA TYR A 221 -14.92 19.23 9.55
C TYR A 221 -13.43 19.09 9.19
N SER A 222 -13.02 18.00 8.55
CA SER A 222 -11.62 17.81 8.13
C SER A 222 -11.20 18.73 6.99
N GLY A 223 -12.17 19.30 6.26
CA GLY A 223 -11.97 20.23 5.16
C GLY A 223 -10.91 19.75 4.16
N GLN A 224 -10.13 20.70 3.64
CA GLN A 224 -9.04 20.47 2.68
C GLN A 224 -7.64 20.59 3.32
N ASP A 225 -7.56 20.59 4.65
CA ASP A 225 -6.27 20.67 5.32
C ASP A 225 -5.44 19.43 5.00
N SER A 226 -4.13 19.60 4.80
CA SER A 226 -3.24 18.47 4.51
C SER A 226 -3.19 17.51 5.71
N ILE A 227 -3.25 18.03 6.93
CA ILE A 227 -3.28 17.27 8.18
C ILE A 227 -4.61 17.52 8.87
N VAL A 228 -5.28 16.45 9.31
CA VAL A 228 -6.52 16.56 10.08
C VAL A 228 -6.21 17.14 11.47
N ASP A 229 -6.84 18.27 11.83
CA ASP A 229 -6.68 18.83 13.18
C ASP A 229 -7.31 17.91 14.23
N ARG A 230 -6.46 17.19 14.98
CA ARG A 230 -6.89 16.28 16.04
C ARG A 230 -7.71 16.98 17.12
N LYS A 231 -7.53 18.28 17.37
CA LYS A 231 -8.31 19.00 18.39
C LYS A 231 -9.81 19.04 18.05
N THR A 232 -10.15 18.94 16.77
CA THR A 232 -11.53 18.91 16.28
C THR A 232 -12.23 17.59 16.61
N PHE A 233 -11.48 16.49 16.67
CA PHE A 233 -12.01 15.13 16.76
C PHE A 233 -11.68 14.40 18.06
N PHE A 234 -10.71 14.88 18.84
CA PHE A 234 -10.27 14.25 20.09
C PHE A 234 -10.53 15.14 21.32
N PRO A 235 -11.06 14.59 22.43
CA PRO A 235 -11.49 13.19 22.61
C PRO A 235 -12.68 12.83 21.71
N PRO A 236 -12.80 11.57 21.27
CA PRO A 236 -13.86 11.16 20.36
C PRO A 236 -15.24 11.35 21.02
N LYS A 237 -16.17 11.91 20.25
CA LYS A 237 -17.56 12.13 20.64
C LYS A 237 -18.48 11.29 19.76
N GLY A 238 -19.61 10.86 20.29
CA GLY A 238 -20.59 10.04 19.58
C GLY A 238 -20.92 8.74 20.32
N LEU A 239 -21.69 7.88 19.66
CA LEU A 239 -22.00 6.53 20.12
C LEU A 239 -20.78 5.62 19.94
N PRO A 240 -20.16 5.10 21.01
CA PRO A 240 -19.09 4.11 20.89
C PRO A 240 -19.63 2.77 20.38
N ILE A 241 -18.84 2.07 19.57
CA ILE A 241 -19.17 0.76 19.00
C ILE A 241 -19.45 -0.31 20.07
N THR A 242 -18.88 -0.17 21.26
CA THR A 242 -19.12 -1.06 22.41
C THR A 242 -20.54 -0.97 22.97
N LYS A 243 -21.28 0.10 22.64
CA LYS A 243 -22.69 0.30 23.01
C LYS A 243 -23.65 -0.06 21.87
N MET A 244 -23.16 -0.66 20.79
CA MET A 244 -23.95 -1.13 19.64
C MET A 244 -24.22 -2.64 19.75
N ASN A 245 -25.41 -3.07 19.32
CA ASN A 245 -25.70 -4.50 19.15
C ASN A 245 -25.06 -5.06 17.86
N SER A 246 -25.02 -6.37 17.68
CA SER A 246 -24.36 -7.01 16.52
C SER A 246 -24.91 -6.54 15.16
N ARG A 247 -26.22 -6.27 15.06
CA ARG A 247 -26.84 -5.78 13.81
C ARG A 247 -26.39 -4.34 13.51
N GLN A 248 -26.35 -3.49 14.51
CA GLN A 248 -25.85 -2.12 14.40
C GLN A 248 -24.37 -2.09 14.02
N LYS A 249 -23.54 -2.97 14.60
CA LYS A 249 -22.13 -3.12 14.19
C LYS A 249 -22.01 -3.52 12.71
N GLY A 250 -22.85 -4.44 12.25
CA GLY A 250 -22.93 -4.81 10.83
C GLY A 250 -23.30 -3.63 9.92
N TRP A 251 -24.33 -2.87 10.28
CA TRP A 251 -24.73 -1.68 9.52
C TRP A 251 -23.68 -0.56 9.55
N LEU A 252 -22.95 -0.38 10.64
CA LEU A 252 -21.81 0.53 10.69
C LEU A 252 -20.72 0.10 9.70
N GLY A 253 -20.47 -1.21 9.61
CA GLY A 253 -19.61 -1.81 8.59
C GLY A 253 -20.09 -1.56 7.17
N GLU A 254 -21.39 -1.69 6.90
CA GLU A 254 -21.98 -1.38 5.58
C GLU A 254 -21.73 0.07 5.15
N ILE A 255 -21.77 1.03 6.09
CA ILE A 255 -21.47 2.44 5.80
C ILE A 255 -20.01 2.59 5.39
N VAL A 256 -19.07 2.06 6.18
CA VAL A 256 -17.63 2.11 5.85
C VAL A 256 -17.34 1.40 4.52
N GLU A 257 -18.04 0.30 4.25
CA GLU A 257 -17.93 -0.42 2.97
C GLU A 257 -18.30 0.48 1.78
N ALA A 258 -19.29 1.38 1.90
CA ALA A 258 -19.63 2.31 0.83
C ALA A 258 -18.46 3.25 0.46
N TYR A 259 -17.61 3.62 1.42
CA TYR A 259 -16.40 4.39 1.16
C TYR A 259 -15.32 3.57 0.46
N VAL A 260 -15.01 2.39 1.02
CA VAL A 260 -13.87 1.60 0.55
C VAL A 260 -14.17 0.84 -0.74
N ALA A 261 -15.42 0.46 -0.99
CA ALA A 261 -15.86 -0.24 -2.21
C ALA A 261 -15.67 0.58 -3.49
N LYS A 262 -15.36 1.89 -3.40
CA LYS A 262 -14.95 2.72 -4.54
C LYS A 262 -13.55 2.35 -5.05
N HIS A 263 -12.74 1.70 -4.22
CA HIS A 263 -11.40 1.24 -4.57
C HIS A 263 -11.44 -0.25 -4.90
N ARG A 264 -10.46 -0.75 -5.65
CA ARG A 264 -10.38 -2.19 -5.93
C ARG A 264 -10.23 -2.99 -4.62
N PRO A 265 -10.85 -4.18 -4.50
CA PRO A 265 -10.72 -5.01 -3.30
C PRO A 265 -9.28 -5.32 -2.92
N GLN A 266 -8.40 -5.58 -3.91
CA GLN A 266 -6.98 -5.84 -3.68
C GLN A 266 -6.22 -4.62 -3.11
N VAL A 267 -6.69 -3.41 -3.39
CA VAL A 267 -6.14 -2.17 -2.82
C VAL A 267 -6.55 -2.05 -1.36
N ILE A 268 -7.83 -2.29 -1.08
CA ILE A 268 -8.37 -2.24 0.27
C ILE A 268 -7.74 -3.33 1.14
N GLU A 269 -7.55 -4.55 0.64
CA GLU A 269 -6.86 -5.63 1.34
C GLU A 269 -5.45 -5.24 1.80
N GLN A 270 -4.68 -4.53 0.97
CA GLN A 270 -3.34 -4.04 1.36
C GLN A 270 -3.38 -3.02 2.51
N ILE A 271 -4.45 -2.22 2.60
CA ILE A 271 -4.67 -1.23 3.66
C ILE A 271 -5.18 -1.92 4.94
N THR A 272 -6.18 -2.78 4.81
CA THR A 272 -6.88 -3.42 5.94
C THR A 272 -6.08 -4.53 6.60
N PHE A 273 -5.16 -5.17 5.87
CA PHE A 273 -4.18 -6.10 6.43
C PHE A 273 -3.37 -5.48 7.58
N ARG A 274 -3.12 -4.17 7.51
CA ARG A 274 -2.31 -3.46 8.50
C ARG A 274 -3.15 -2.82 9.59
N ASN A 275 -4.25 -2.17 9.19
CA ASN A 275 -5.11 -1.42 10.08
C ASN A 275 -6.57 -1.76 9.81
N ALA A 276 -7.26 -2.32 10.79
CA ALA A 276 -8.69 -2.55 10.68
C ALA A 276 -9.44 -1.22 10.42
N LEU A 277 -10.36 -1.22 9.45
CA LEU A 277 -11.17 -0.03 9.13
C LEU A 277 -12.06 0.40 10.30
N LEU A 278 -12.49 -0.58 11.10
CA LEU A 278 -13.27 -0.39 12.31
C LEU A 278 -12.53 -1.05 13.49
N ASP A 279 -12.16 -0.23 14.48
CA ASP A 279 -11.66 -0.73 15.75
C ASP A 279 -12.85 -1.26 16.58
N PRO A 280 -12.80 -2.50 17.11
CA PRO A 280 -13.92 -3.12 17.80
C PRO A 280 -14.28 -2.46 19.14
N GLU A 281 -13.42 -1.59 19.67
CA GLU A 281 -13.60 -0.91 20.95
C GLU A 281 -13.61 0.62 20.82
N LYS A 282 -12.77 1.16 19.93
CA LYS A 282 -12.47 2.60 19.81
C LYS A 282 -13.05 3.24 18.56
N THR A 283 -14.07 2.63 17.96
CA THR A 283 -14.87 3.25 16.90
C THR A 283 -16.04 4.04 17.50
N TYR A 284 -16.27 5.25 16.99
CA TYR A 284 -17.37 6.13 17.38
C TYR A 284 -18.15 6.60 16.16
N PHE A 285 -19.48 6.63 16.29
CA PHE A 285 -20.39 7.21 15.31
C PHE A 285 -21.02 8.49 15.86
N ALA A 286 -20.97 9.58 15.09
CA ALA A 286 -21.63 10.83 15.42
C ALA A 286 -22.51 11.32 14.27
N TRP A 287 -23.63 11.97 14.62
CA TRP A 287 -24.60 12.55 13.69
C TRP A 287 -24.87 14.00 14.08
N ALA A 288 -25.15 14.85 13.08
CA ALA A 288 -25.71 16.18 13.29
C ALA A 288 -26.73 16.52 12.20
N GLY A 289 -27.76 17.28 12.54
CA GLY A 289 -28.82 17.64 11.59
C GLY A 289 -29.98 16.65 11.53
N SER A 290 -30.81 16.79 10.50
CA SER A 290 -32.10 16.10 10.41
C SER A 290 -31.99 14.62 10.08
N LEU A 291 -32.83 13.80 10.72
CA LEU A 291 -32.97 12.38 10.41
C LEU A 291 -33.87 12.10 9.19
N LYS A 292 -34.57 13.12 8.68
CA LYS A 292 -35.47 13.01 7.52
C LYS A 292 -34.69 13.05 6.21
N GLU A 293 -35.12 12.25 5.25
CA GLU A 293 -34.58 12.27 3.88
C GLU A 293 -34.79 13.63 3.22
N GLY A 294 -33.84 14.05 2.40
CA GLY A 294 -33.87 15.36 1.72
C GLY A 294 -33.64 16.56 2.64
N GLU A 295 -33.38 16.36 3.94
CA GLU A 295 -33.02 17.43 4.87
C GLU A 295 -31.54 17.38 5.26
N GLY A 296 -31.01 18.57 5.58
CA GLY A 296 -29.59 18.79 5.83
C GLY A 296 -29.04 17.96 6.99
N HIS A 297 -27.94 17.24 6.74
CA HIS A 297 -27.35 16.35 7.73
C HIS A 297 -25.83 16.17 7.55
N TYR A 298 -25.21 15.66 8.60
CA TYR A 298 -23.81 15.28 8.66
C TYR A 298 -23.65 14.03 9.53
N TYR A 299 -22.69 13.17 9.17
CA TYR A 299 -22.20 12.15 10.09
C TYR A 299 -20.70 11.97 10.00
N ARG A 300 -20.14 11.35 11.04
CA ARG A 300 -18.80 10.79 10.99
C ARG A 300 -18.69 9.44 11.67
N ILE A 301 -17.79 8.62 11.13
CA ILE A 301 -17.27 7.41 11.74
C ILE A 301 -15.79 7.65 12.03
N GLN A 302 -15.43 7.62 13.30
CA GLN A 302 -14.08 7.91 13.77
C GLN A 302 -13.50 6.69 14.48
N THR A 303 -12.33 6.25 14.05
CA THR A 303 -11.51 5.24 14.73
C THR A 303 -10.21 5.90 15.21
N PRO A 304 -9.30 5.17 15.91
CA PRO A 304 -7.99 5.72 16.23
C PRO A 304 -7.16 6.10 14.99
N LYS A 305 -7.41 5.45 13.84
CA LYS A 305 -6.66 5.62 12.60
C LYS A 305 -7.40 6.39 11.51
N PHE A 306 -8.66 6.05 11.30
CA PHE A 306 -9.44 6.55 10.16
C PHE A 306 -10.57 7.48 10.60
N LEU A 307 -10.89 8.40 9.71
CA LEU A 307 -12.04 9.28 9.80
C LEU A 307 -12.80 9.21 8.47
N PHE A 308 -14.08 8.87 8.56
CA PHE A 308 -15.04 8.94 7.47
C PHE A 308 -16.04 10.03 7.81
N GLU A 309 -16.23 11.00 6.93
CA GLU A 309 -17.24 12.04 7.09
C GLU A 309 -18.16 12.09 5.87
N TYR A 310 -19.38 12.53 6.12
CA TYR A 310 -20.37 12.83 5.09
C TYR A 310 -21.14 14.07 5.51
N ASP A 311 -21.38 14.98 4.58
CA ASP A 311 -22.36 16.04 4.75
C ASP A 311 -23.18 16.24 3.48
N SER A 312 -24.46 16.59 3.67
CA SER A 312 -25.29 17.13 2.61
C SER A 312 -26.16 18.21 3.22
N THR A 313 -25.73 19.47 3.08
CA THR A 313 -26.34 20.60 3.79
C THR A 313 -26.60 21.81 2.91
N GLN A 314 -25.84 21.97 1.84
CA GLN A 314 -25.97 23.09 0.92
C GLN A 314 -26.99 22.78 -0.19
N ASN A 315 -27.48 23.81 -0.87
CA ASN A 315 -28.41 23.70 -2.00
C ASN A 315 -29.64 22.81 -1.69
N ASP A 316 -30.31 23.07 -0.56
CA ASP A 316 -31.45 22.27 -0.06
C ASP A 316 -31.11 20.78 0.13
N ALA A 317 -29.98 20.52 0.81
CA ALA A 317 -29.42 19.17 1.03
C ALA A 317 -29.22 18.39 -0.27
N ASN A 318 -28.82 19.10 -1.33
CA ASN A 318 -28.53 18.55 -2.65
C ASN A 318 -27.08 18.82 -3.09
N HIS A 319 -26.19 19.01 -2.12
CA HIS A 319 -24.76 19.16 -2.32
C HIS A 319 -24.06 18.30 -1.28
N VAL A 320 -23.54 17.17 -1.74
CA VAL A 320 -22.99 16.10 -0.92
C VAL A 320 -21.48 16.12 -0.96
N HIS A 321 -20.85 15.92 0.19
CA HIS A 321 -19.45 15.55 0.32
C HIS A 321 -19.31 14.26 1.14
N ALA A 322 -18.43 13.38 0.70
CA ALA A 322 -18.01 12.17 1.37
C ALA A 322 -16.48 12.10 1.35
N VAL A 323 -15.87 12.05 2.54
CA VAL A 323 -14.41 12.05 2.66
C VAL A 323 -13.93 10.91 3.55
N TRP A 324 -12.85 10.25 3.13
CA TRP A 324 -12.09 9.30 3.92
C TRP A 324 -10.67 9.85 4.15
N ARG A 325 -10.30 9.94 5.43
CA ARG A 325 -9.01 10.44 5.92
C ARG A 325 -8.33 9.38 6.78
N ASP A 326 -7.00 9.42 6.79
CA ASP A 326 -6.16 8.80 7.82
C ASP A 326 -5.52 9.91 8.66
N PHE A 327 -5.72 9.87 9.97
CA PHE A 327 -5.25 10.93 10.88
C PHE A 327 -3.73 11.15 10.81
N ASP A 328 -2.96 10.09 10.56
CA ASP A 328 -1.49 10.13 10.53
C ASP A 328 -0.92 9.75 9.15
N GLY A 329 -1.65 8.91 8.40
CA GLY A 329 -1.21 8.25 7.17
C GLY A 329 -1.72 8.85 5.86
N ASP A 330 -2.43 9.99 5.88
CA ASP A 330 -2.77 10.73 4.66
C ASP A 330 -1.50 10.98 3.83
N PHE A 331 -1.57 10.75 2.52
CA PHE A 331 -0.44 10.77 1.58
C PHE A 331 0.69 9.76 1.92
N GLY A 332 0.41 8.75 2.73
CA GLY A 332 1.39 7.78 3.20
C GLY A 332 2.43 8.33 4.17
N ARG A 333 2.15 9.45 4.89
CA ARG A 333 3.11 10.15 5.77
C ARG A 333 3.72 9.30 6.88
N ASP A 334 2.88 8.66 7.68
CA ASP A 334 3.29 7.91 8.89
C ASP A 334 4.46 6.97 8.59
N LEU A 335 4.38 6.29 7.46
CA LEU A 335 5.33 5.27 7.08
C LEU A 335 6.30 5.71 5.97
N LEU A 336 6.11 6.87 5.33
CA LEU A 336 7.21 7.63 4.69
C LEU A 336 8.20 8.12 5.73
N GLY A 337 7.69 8.57 6.88
CA GLY A 337 8.48 8.84 8.07
C GLY A 337 9.22 7.60 8.54
N GLU A 338 8.57 6.43 8.58
CA GLU A 338 9.25 5.17 8.91
C GLU A 338 10.23 4.68 7.82
N HIS A 339 9.90 4.79 6.52
CA HIS A 339 10.79 4.44 5.41
C HIS A 339 12.01 5.36 5.38
N LEU A 340 11.83 6.67 5.54
CA LEU A 340 12.95 7.62 5.67
C LEU A 340 13.74 7.41 6.96
N ALA A 341 13.08 7.06 8.07
CA ALA A 341 13.75 6.79 9.34
C ALA A 341 14.47 5.43 9.40
N LYS A 342 13.97 4.40 8.70
CA LYS A 342 14.55 3.04 8.69
C LYS A 342 15.51 2.82 7.52
N ASP A 343 15.17 3.32 6.34
CA ASP A 343 15.89 3.05 5.08
C ASP A 343 16.79 4.22 4.66
N HIS A 344 16.62 5.43 5.24
CA HIS A 344 17.43 6.62 4.93
C HIS A 344 18.07 7.33 6.13
N GLN A 345 17.92 6.84 7.38
CA GLN A 345 18.84 7.25 8.45
C GLN A 345 20.13 6.47 8.32
N SER A 346 21.25 7.19 8.24
CA SER A 346 22.57 6.63 8.57
C SER A 346 22.57 6.26 10.06
N VAL A 347 22.02 5.09 10.39
CA VAL A 347 22.12 4.56 11.76
C VAL A 347 23.59 4.37 12.04
N LYS A 348 24.14 5.11 13.03
CA LYS A 348 25.58 5.19 13.29
C LYS A 348 26.23 3.79 13.30
N GLY A 349 27.09 3.53 12.32
CA GLY A 349 27.83 2.28 12.15
C GLY A 349 27.19 1.23 11.22
N TRP A 350 25.93 1.39 10.78
CA TRP A 350 25.31 0.54 9.77
C TRP A 350 25.51 1.12 8.36
N GLU A 351 25.93 0.27 7.44
CA GLU A 351 26.15 0.54 6.02
C GLU A 351 25.14 -0.29 5.22
N SER A 352 24.48 0.33 4.23
CA SER A 352 23.69 -0.43 3.26
C SER A 352 24.62 -1.02 2.20
N ILE A 353 24.49 -2.32 1.95
CA ILE A 353 25.23 -3.02 0.90
C ILE A 353 24.38 -3.24 -0.37
N PHE A 354 23.16 -2.70 -0.41
CA PHE A 354 22.28 -2.73 -1.58
C PHE A 354 21.53 -1.40 -1.71
N ASP A 355 21.61 -0.79 -2.89
CA ASP A 355 21.04 0.55 -3.15
C ASP A 355 19.54 0.54 -3.50
N GLY A 356 18.92 -0.64 -3.53
CA GLY A 356 17.51 -0.83 -3.93
C GLY A 356 17.24 -0.75 -5.42
N LYS A 357 18.25 -0.44 -6.25
CA LYS A 357 18.10 -0.05 -7.66
C LYS A 357 18.95 -0.88 -8.63
N THR A 358 20.16 -1.25 -8.22
CA THR A 358 21.16 -1.89 -9.05
C THR A 358 21.85 -3.03 -8.29
N LEU A 359 22.52 -3.92 -9.02
CA LEU A 359 23.43 -4.90 -8.44
C LEU A 359 24.86 -4.34 -8.34
N ASN A 360 25.03 -3.02 -8.23
CA ASN A 360 26.35 -2.42 -8.06
C ASN A 360 27.00 -2.94 -6.75
N GLY A 361 28.25 -3.37 -6.84
CA GLY A 361 28.94 -4.06 -5.75
C GLY A 361 28.54 -5.53 -5.57
N TRP A 362 27.74 -6.09 -6.48
CA TRP A 362 27.38 -7.51 -6.46
C TRP A 362 27.76 -8.20 -7.78
N LYS A 363 28.33 -9.40 -7.67
CA LYS A 363 28.81 -10.19 -8.80
C LYS A 363 28.27 -11.61 -8.74
N ALA A 364 27.49 -11.99 -9.75
CA ALA A 364 27.02 -13.37 -9.90
C ALA A 364 28.17 -14.25 -10.42
N ASN A 365 28.35 -15.43 -9.81
CA ASN A 365 29.36 -16.39 -10.27
C ASN A 365 28.88 -17.18 -11.51
N GLU A 366 27.66 -17.71 -11.42
CA GLU A 366 26.98 -18.53 -12.41
C GLU A 366 25.59 -17.92 -12.68
N ASN A 367 24.94 -18.30 -13.78
CA ASN A 367 23.56 -17.92 -14.11
C ASN A 367 23.23 -16.43 -13.85
N LYS A 368 23.99 -15.51 -14.45
CA LYS A 368 23.91 -14.05 -14.15
C LYS A 368 22.49 -13.45 -14.18
N ASN A 369 21.58 -14.04 -14.96
CA ASN A 369 20.20 -13.59 -15.09
C ASN A 369 19.27 -14.06 -13.95
N SER A 370 19.78 -14.84 -12.99
CA SER A 370 19.03 -15.39 -11.86
C SER A 370 18.80 -14.41 -10.72
N PHE A 371 19.56 -13.31 -10.73
CA PHE A 371 19.39 -12.23 -9.78
C PHE A 371 18.98 -10.98 -10.53
N LYS A 372 17.82 -10.43 -10.16
CA LYS A 372 17.29 -9.21 -10.78
C LYS A 372 16.90 -8.25 -9.69
N VAL A 373 17.16 -6.96 -9.91
CA VAL A 373 16.52 -5.94 -9.08
C VAL A 373 15.11 -5.74 -9.57
N GLN A 374 14.14 -6.08 -8.72
CA GLN A 374 12.73 -5.81 -8.92
C GLN A 374 12.14 -5.45 -7.57
N ASN A 375 11.22 -4.50 -7.54
CA ASN A 375 10.46 -4.21 -6.33
C ASN A 375 11.28 -3.72 -5.13
N GLY A 376 12.45 -3.08 -5.37
CA GLY A 376 13.36 -2.56 -4.36
C GLY A 376 14.13 -3.70 -3.72
N CYS A 377 14.08 -4.87 -4.36
CA CYS A 377 14.56 -6.13 -3.86
C CYS A 377 15.53 -6.73 -4.87
N ILE A 378 16.52 -7.45 -4.37
CA ILE A 378 17.18 -8.48 -5.15
C ILE A 378 16.23 -9.67 -5.16
N VAL A 379 15.75 -10.06 -6.34
CA VAL A 379 14.94 -11.26 -6.56
C VAL A 379 15.86 -12.36 -7.06
N ALA A 380 15.99 -13.42 -6.26
CA ALA A 380 16.71 -14.63 -6.63
C ALA A 380 15.71 -15.66 -7.15
N ASN A 381 15.81 -15.97 -8.44
CA ASN A 381 15.11 -17.09 -9.09
C ASN A 381 16.03 -17.68 -10.15
N ALA A 382 16.47 -18.91 -9.94
CA ALA A 382 17.58 -19.47 -10.70
C ALA A 382 17.19 -20.77 -11.41
N PRO A 383 17.65 -21.02 -12.65
CA PRO A 383 17.41 -22.31 -13.30
C PRO A 383 18.15 -23.46 -12.61
N GLY A 384 19.10 -23.14 -11.74
CA GLY A 384 19.85 -24.04 -10.88
C GLY A 384 20.78 -23.24 -9.97
N ARG A 385 21.56 -23.93 -9.14
CA ARG A 385 22.44 -23.33 -8.14
C ARG A 385 23.33 -22.23 -8.72
N CYS A 386 23.25 -21.04 -8.15
CA CYS A 386 24.18 -19.93 -8.37
C CYS A 386 24.21 -19.01 -7.16
N HIS A 387 25.19 -18.12 -7.11
CA HIS A 387 25.38 -17.19 -6.00
C HIS A 387 25.70 -15.79 -6.51
N LEU A 388 25.16 -14.78 -5.83
CA LEU A 388 25.44 -13.37 -6.03
C LEU A 388 26.33 -12.91 -4.87
N PHE A 389 27.61 -12.68 -5.15
CA PHE A 389 28.60 -12.30 -4.15
C PHE A 389 28.70 -10.78 -3.98
N TYR A 390 28.79 -10.30 -2.75
CA TYR A 390 29.07 -8.90 -2.46
C TYR A 390 30.58 -8.63 -2.53
N GLU A 391 30.96 -7.68 -3.37
CA GLU A 391 32.33 -7.22 -3.61
C GLU A 391 32.69 -6.08 -2.65
N ALA A 392 32.83 -6.41 -1.37
CA ALA A 392 33.24 -5.45 -0.36
C ALA A 392 34.69 -4.99 -0.57
N GLN A 393 34.96 -3.69 -0.36
CA GLN A 393 36.33 -3.16 -0.40
C GLN A 393 37.25 -3.78 0.67
N LYS A 394 36.69 -4.17 1.82
CA LYS A 394 37.39 -4.84 2.92
C LYS A 394 36.54 -5.98 3.47
N PRO A 395 37.12 -7.15 3.79
CA PRO A 395 36.38 -8.25 4.39
C PRO A 395 35.82 -7.88 5.78
N PHE A 396 34.79 -8.57 6.22
CA PHE A 396 34.14 -8.42 7.52
C PHE A 396 34.60 -9.55 8.43
N LYS A 397 35.16 -9.19 9.60
CA LYS A 397 35.55 -10.13 10.65
C LYS A 397 34.44 -10.26 11.69
N ASN A 398 34.27 -9.24 12.53
CA ASN A 398 33.14 -9.13 13.45
C ASN A 398 32.09 -8.19 12.85
N PHE A 399 30.82 -8.60 12.84
CA PHE A 399 29.76 -7.81 12.25
C PHE A 399 28.38 -8.14 12.83
N GLU A 400 27.48 -7.19 12.66
CA GLU A 400 26.03 -7.44 12.64
C GLU A 400 25.55 -7.25 11.21
N PHE A 401 24.69 -8.14 10.73
CA PHE A 401 24.06 -8.08 9.43
C PHE A 401 22.56 -8.23 9.63
N LYS A 402 21.77 -7.46 8.88
CA LYS A 402 20.31 -7.64 8.81
C LYS A 402 19.80 -7.46 7.39
N ALA A 403 18.76 -8.19 7.05
CA ALA A 403 18.02 -8.03 5.81
C ALA A 403 16.53 -8.30 6.06
N GLU A 404 15.67 -7.67 5.27
CA GLU A 404 14.29 -8.12 5.12
C GLU A 404 14.26 -9.17 4.01
N VAL A 405 13.64 -10.31 4.29
CA VAL A 405 13.56 -11.46 3.40
C VAL A 405 12.10 -11.87 3.25
N MET A 406 11.70 -12.24 2.03
CA MET A 406 10.42 -12.87 1.74
C MET A 406 10.66 -14.09 0.86
N THR A 407 10.12 -15.23 1.27
CA THR A 407 10.14 -16.48 0.51
C THR A 407 8.78 -16.69 -0.14
N LEU A 408 8.73 -17.14 -1.40
CA LEU A 408 7.51 -17.73 -1.94
C LEU A 408 7.39 -19.19 -1.49
N PRO A 409 6.20 -19.81 -1.52
CA PRO A 409 6.01 -21.21 -1.17
C PRO A 409 6.99 -22.13 -1.92
N HIS A 410 7.55 -23.10 -1.20
CA HIS A 410 8.54 -24.03 -1.72
C HIS A 410 9.81 -23.37 -2.27
N SER A 411 10.24 -22.25 -1.69
CA SER A 411 11.52 -21.63 -2.04
C SER A 411 12.65 -22.04 -1.11
N ASN A 412 13.82 -22.24 -1.70
CA ASN A 412 15.09 -22.46 -1.01
C ASN A 412 16.12 -21.43 -1.46
N ALA A 413 16.83 -20.86 -0.50
CA ALA A 413 17.95 -19.95 -0.68
C ALA A 413 18.82 -19.96 0.59
N GLY A 414 19.81 -19.08 0.62
CA GLY A 414 20.68 -18.86 1.77
C GLY A 414 21.40 -17.53 1.67
N ILE A 415 21.76 -16.98 2.83
CA ILE A 415 22.71 -15.86 2.96
C ILE A 415 24.01 -16.41 3.47
N TYR A 416 25.04 -16.35 2.64
CA TYR A 416 26.39 -16.74 3.00
C TYR A 416 27.12 -15.58 3.65
N PHE A 417 27.97 -15.89 4.63
CA PHE A 417 28.82 -14.93 5.33
C PHE A 417 30.21 -15.52 5.61
N HIS A 418 31.20 -14.65 5.84
CA HIS A 418 32.63 -15.03 5.84
C HIS A 418 33.04 -15.79 4.57
N THR A 419 32.34 -15.54 3.46
CA THR A 419 32.64 -16.17 2.19
C THR A 419 33.52 -15.27 1.33
N ARG A 420 33.89 -15.73 0.14
CA ARG A 420 34.65 -14.95 -0.84
C ARG A 420 34.22 -15.36 -2.24
N PHE A 421 34.37 -14.44 -3.20
CA PHE A 421 34.03 -14.73 -4.58
C PHE A 421 34.75 -16.00 -5.07
N GLN A 422 34.00 -16.84 -5.78
CA GLN A 422 34.51 -17.99 -6.53
C GLN A 422 33.67 -18.12 -7.81
N ASP A 423 34.30 -18.50 -8.91
CA ASP A 423 33.64 -18.49 -10.23
C ASP A 423 32.56 -19.57 -10.39
N GLU A 424 32.70 -20.70 -9.70
CA GLU A 424 31.81 -21.85 -9.87
C GLU A 424 31.60 -22.59 -8.56
N GLY A 425 30.54 -23.39 -8.49
CA GLY A 425 30.34 -24.30 -7.37
C GLY A 425 29.61 -23.69 -6.17
N TRP A 426 29.50 -24.49 -5.12
CA TRP A 426 28.97 -24.05 -3.84
C TRP A 426 30.07 -23.27 -3.09
N PRO A 427 29.75 -22.14 -2.43
CA PRO A 427 30.71 -21.40 -1.62
C PRO A 427 31.43 -22.33 -0.64
N LYS A 428 32.72 -22.59 -0.88
CA LYS A 428 33.50 -23.48 -0.01
C LYS A 428 33.85 -22.79 1.30
N ALA A 429 34.07 -21.48 1.22
CA ALA A 429 34.45 -20.62 2.33
C ALA A 429 33.24 -20.09 3.08
N GLY A 430 33.40 -19.96 4.40
CA GLY A 430 32.40 -19.35 5.27
C GLY A 430 31.27 -20.29 5.62
N PHE A 431 30.12 -19.69 5.89
CA PHE A 431 28.92 -20.37 6.38
C PHE A 431 27.69 -19.88 5.62
N GLU A 432 26.64 -20.68 5.67
CA GLU A 432 25.32 -20.37 5.14
C GLU A 432 24.33 -20.20 6.28
N CYS A 433 23.64 -19.06 6.29
CA CYS A 433 22.40 -18.89 7.03
C CYS A 433 21.24 -19.30 6.12
N GLN A 434 20.59 -20.41 6.47
CA GLN A 434 19.56 -21.03 5.63
C GLN A 434 18.34 -20.12 5.46
N ILE A 435 17.69 -20.19 4.29
CA ILE A 435 16.42 -19.53 4.00
C ILE A 435 15.48 -20.53 3.30
N ASN A 436 14.57 -21.10 4.09
CA ASN A 436 13.36 -21.74 3.59
C ASN A 436 12.36 -21.93 4.74
N ASN A 437 11.07 -21.80 4.42
CA ASN A 437 9.99 -22.01 5.39
C ASN A 437 9.18 -23.29 5.04
N THR A 438 8.68 -23.42 3.81
CA THR A 438 7.90 -24.60 3.36
C THR A 438 8.59 -25.50 2.33
N TYR A 439 9.88 -25.28 2.07
CA TYR A 439 10.65 -26.20 1.22
C TYR A 439 10.79 -27.58 1.89
N HIS A 440 11.07 -28.61 1.09
CA HIS A 440 11.13 -29.99 1.57
C HIS A 440 12.39 -30.29 2.42
N ASP A 441 13.42 -29.45 2.33
CA ASP A 441 14.58 -29.53 3.22
C ASP A 441 14.11 -29.32 4.68
N PRO A 442 14.42 -30.24 5.61
CA PRO A 442 14.03 -30.11 7.00
C PRO A 442 14.72 -28.95 7.73
N LYS A 443 15.88 -28.46 7.26
CA LYS A 443 16.61 -27.36 7.90
C LYS A 443 16.00 -26.04 7.48
N LYS A 444 15.48 -25.27 8.43
CA LYS A 444 14.66 -24.08 8.17
C LYS A 444 15.43 -22.77 8.30
N THR A 445 14.76 -21.69 7.90
CA THR A 445 15.25 -20.31 7.97
C THR A 445 15.99 -20.02 9.27
N ALA A 446 17.13 -19.33 9.16
CA ALA A 446 18.04 -18.94 10.24
C ALA A 446 18.89 -20.06 10.85
N SER A 447 18.85 -21.29 10.32
CA SER A 447 19.85 -22.32 10.61
C SER A 447 21.25 -21.86 10.18
N VAL A 448 22.29 -22.19 10.96
CA VAL A 448 23.67 -22.16 10.45
C VAL A 448 23.89 -23.51 9.76
N TYR A 449 23.67 -23.54 8.45
CA TYR A 449 23.33 -24.74 7.70
C TYR A 449 24.38 -25.85 7.86
N GLY A 450 23.95 -27.00 8.40
CA GLY A 450 24.79 -28.17 8.65
C GLY A 450 25.82 -27.99 9.77
N VAL A 451 25.68 -26.95 10.60
CA VAL A 451 26.45 -26.72 11.83
C VAL A 451 25.52 -26.75 13.04
N LYS A 452 24.50 -25.89 13.04
CA LYS A 452 23.44 -25.90 14.05
C LYS A 452 22.14 -25.47 13.38
N ASP A 453 21.23 -26.42 13.26
CA ASP A 453 20.01 -26.29 12.47
C ASP A 453 18.77 -26.10 13.35
N THR A 454 17.80 -25.34 12.85
CA THR A 454 16.41 -25.37 13.32
C THR A 454 15.58 -26.18 12.33
N LEU A 455 14.64 -26.97 12.85
CA LEU A 455 13.73 -27.78 12.02
C LEU A 455 12.32 -27.20 11.93
N GLU A 456 12.03 -26.20 12.77
CA GLU A 456 10.77 -25.46 12.75
C GLU A 456 10.99 -24.11 12.05
N ALA A 457 10.08 -23.78 11.13
CA ALA A 457 10.15 -22.53 10.38
C ALA A 457 9.76 -21.35 11.30
N PRO A 458 10.67 -20.38 11.55
CA PRO A 458 10.37 -19.23 12.41
C PRO A 458 9.58 -18.13 11.68
N ALA A 459 9.33 -18.29 10.39
CA ALA A 459 8.62 -17.36 9.52
C ALA A 459 7.72 -18.11 8.55
N LYS A 460 6.83 -17.38 7.87
CA LYS A 460 5.93 -17.90 6.84
C LYS A 460 6.36 -17.41 5.46
N ASP A 461 5.95 -18.15 4.43
CA ASP A 461 6.05 -17.66 3.06
C ASP A 461 5.06 -16.51 2.83
N ASP A 462 5.30 -15.75 1.76
CA ASP A 462 4.52 -14.58 1.34
C ASP A 462 4.44 -13.43 2.36
N GLU A 463 5.20 -13.53 3.45
CA GLU A 463 5.38 -12.51 4.49
C GLU A 463 6.84 -12.04 4.54
N TRP A 464 7.04 -10.73 4.76
CA TRP A 464 8.37 -10.20 5.04
C TRP A 464 8.76 -10.51 6.48
N PHE A 465 9.98 -10.98 6.68
CA PHE A 465 10.60 -11.14 7.99
C PHE A 465 12.00 -10.53 8.02
N GLU A 466 12.38 -9.97 9.16
CA GLU A 466 13.75 -9.52 9.40
C GLU A 466 14.60 -10.73 9.75
N LEU A 467 15.66 -10.98 8.97
CA LEU A 467 16.71 -11.93 9.30
C LEU A 467 17.92 -11.16 9.81
N TYR A 468 18.45 -11.55 10.96
CA TYR A 468 19.62 -10.97 11.58
C TYR A 468 20.70 -12.02 11.79
N ILE A 469 21.96 -11.66 11.52
CA ILE A 469 23.15 -12.49 11.72
C ILE A 469 24.19 -11.64 12.46
N LYS A 470 24.66 -12.08 13.62
CA LYS A 470 25.81 -11.49 14.32
C LYS A 470 26.95 -12.48 14.38
N VAL A 471 28.13 -12.03 14.00
CA VAL A 471 29.39 -12.74 14.20
C VAL A 471 30.31 -11.89 15.09
N GLU A 472 30.74 -12.45 16.21
CA GLU A 472 31.64 -11.79 17.16
C GLU A 472 32.64 -12.81 17.69
N GLY A 473 33.89 -12.71 17.22
CA GLY A 473 34.92 -13.71 17.45
C GLY A 473 34.51 -15.06 16.85
N LYS A 474 34.30 -16.06 17.72
CA LYS A 474 33.88 -17.41 17.33
C LYS A 474 32.38 -17.65 17.47
N ARG A 475 31.60 -16.64 17.90
CA ARG A 475 30.16 -16.78 18.17
C ARG A 475 29.33 -16.29 16.99
N VAL A 476 28.36 -17.08 16.58
CA VAL A 476 27.32 -16.77 15.60
C VAL A 476 25.96 -16.77 16.27
N VAL A 477 25.22 -15.68 16.11
CA VAL A 477 23.82 -15.57 16.54
C VAL A 477 22.95 -15.25 15.35
N THR A 478 21.89 -16.02 15.13
CA THR A 478 20.86 -15.72 14.13
C THR A 478 19.53 -15.40 14.81
N LYS A 479 18.78 -14.45 14.25
CA LYS A 479 17.44 -14.09 14.73
C LYS A 479 16.48 -13.91 13.57
N VAL A 480 15.21 -14.17 13.84
CA VAL A 480 14.10 -13.84 12.94
C VAL A 480 13.10 -12.99 13.71
N ASN A 481 12.77 -11.81 13.18
CA ASN A 481 11.88 -10.83 13.82
C ASN A 481 12.25 -10.57 15.30
N GLY A 482 13.56 -10.40 15.56
CA GLY A 482 14.11 -10.18 16.90
C GLY A 482 14.22 -11.41 17.81
N LYS A 483 13.57 -12.54 17.47
CA LYS A 483 13.67 -13.80 18.24
C LYS A 483 14.93 -14.57 17.86
N THR A 484 15.76 -14.90 18.84
CA THR A 484 16.94 -15.75 18.64
C THR A 484 16.54 -17.15 18.20
N ILE A 485 17.13 -17.61 17.09
CA ILE A 485 16.94 -18.94 16.53
C ILE A 485 18.18 -19.79 16.83
N ILE A 486 19.35 -19.33 16.39
CA ILE A 486 20.63 -20.00 16.66
C ILE A 486 21.51 -19.10 17.51
N ASP A 487 22.16 -19.71 18.48
CA ASP A 487 23.30 -19.17 19.21
C ASP A 487 24.34 -20.29 19.29
N TRP A 488 25.46 -20.13 18.60
CA TRP A 488 26.48 -21.13 18.43
C TRP A 488 27.86 -20.50 18.55
N THR A 489 28.79 -21.22 19.17
CA THR A 489 30.20 -20.81 19.25
C THR A 489 31.05 -21.90 18.63
N GLN A 490 31.89 -21.53 17.67
CA GLN A 490 32.82 -22.44 17.02
C GLN A 490 33.83 -23.00 18.04
N PRO A 491 33.89 -24.33 18.23
CA PRO A 491 34.88 -24.98 19.09
C PRO A 491 36.32 -24.67 18.67
N ASP A 492 37.25 -24.69 19.64
CA ASP A 492 38.67 -24.42 19.38
C ASP A 492 39.34 -25.51 18.52
N ASP A 493 38.85 -26.75 18.59
CA ASP A 493 39.32 -27.91 17.84
C ASP A 493 38.56 -28.13 16.52
N TRP A 494 37.74 -27.15 16.10
CA TRP A 494 36.94 -27.26 14.88
C TRP A 494 37.84 -27.38 13.63
N LYS A 495 37.55 -28.38 12.79
CA LYS A 495 38.30 -28.67 11.57
C LYS A 495 37.46 -28.38 10.33
N SER A 496 38.14 -27.94 9.27
CA SER A 496 37.53 -27.80 7.95
C SER A 496 36.99 -29.16 7.47
N GLY A 497 35.78 -29.16 6.91
CA GLY A 497 35.17 -30.35 6.33
C GLY A 497 35.73 -30.64 4.93
N SER A 498 35.59 -31.89 4.48
CA SER A 498 36.09 -32.31 3.16
C SER A 498 35.44 -31.56 1.97
N SER A 499 34.23 -31.04 2.15
CA SER A 499 33.48 -30.32 1.10
C SER A 499 33.31 -28.81 1.37
N PHE A 500 33.39 -28.38 2.63
CA PHE A 500 33.16 -26.99 3.05
C PHE A 500 34.06 -26.63 4.24
N ASP A 501 34.67 -25.45 4.18
CA ASP A 501 35.62 -25.00 5.21
C ASP A 501 34.93 -24.76 6.55
N ARG A 502 33.85 -23.95 6.55
CA ARG A 502 33.09 -23.59 7.77
C ARG A 502 34.01 -23.16 8.91
N ILE A 503 34.96 -22.28 8.60
CA ILE A 503 35.86 -21.65 9.58
C ILE A 503 35.50 -20.18 9.70
N LEU A 504 35.27 -19.70 10.94
CA LEU A 504 35.09 -18.27 11.18
C LEU A 504 36.44 -17.58 11.06
N GLY A 505 36.43 -16.45 10.36
CA GLY A 505 37.63 -15.65 10.11
C GLY A 505 37.20 -14.29 9.62
N GLU A 506 37.40 -14.05 8.33
CA GLU A 506 36.91 -12.85 7.67
C GLU A 506 36.44 -13.19 6.25
N GLY A 507 35.50 -12.39 5.74
CA GLY A 507 35.04 -12.53 4.36
C GLY A 507 33.89 -11.58 4.06
N THR A 508 33.21 -11.81 2.95
CA THR A 508 32.06 -11.03 2.50
C THR A 508 30.77 -11.86 2.60
N PHE A 509 29.76 -11.46 1.85
CA PHE A 509 28.44 -12.07 1.82
C PHE A 509 28.12 -12.61 0.43
N ALA A 510 27.21 -13.58 0.35
CA ALA A 510 26.59 -13.96 -0.92
C ALA A 510 25.12 -14.34 -0.74
N LEU A 511 24.29 -14.10 -1.75
CA LEU A 511 22.91 -14.55 -1.82
C LEU A 511 22.81 -15.75 -2.76
N GLN A 512 22.06 -16.78 -2.38
CA GLN A 512 21.88 -17.97 -3.20
C GLN A 512 20.61 -17.88 -4.07
N GLY A 513 20.75 -18.33 -5.32
CA GLY A 513 19.65 -18.85 -6.12
C GLY A 513 19.79 -20.37 -6.22
N HIS A 514 18.74 -21.12 -5.89
CA HIS A 514 18.86 -22.56 -5.68
C HIS A 514 18.35 -23.41 -6.86
N ASP A 515 17.08 -23.25 -7.23
CA ASP A 515 16.41 -24.04 -8.26
C ASP A 515 15.24 -23.28 -8.92
N PRO A 516 14.69 -23.77 -10.06
CA PRO A 516 13.70 -23.03 -10.84
C PRO A 516 12.41 -22.68 -10.11
N LYS A 517 12.05 -23.46 -9.07
CA LYS A 517 10.82 -23.28 -8.31
C LYS A 517 11.00 -22.31 -7.14
N SER A 518 12.25 -22.01 -6.79
CA SER A 518 12.58 -21.13 -5.69
C SER A 518 12.57 -19.67 -6.12
N THR A 519 11.82 -18.84 -5.41
CA THR A 519 11.84 -17.38 -5.56
C THR A 519 11.94 -16.73 -4.18
N VAL A 520 13.04 -16.02 -3.95
CA VAL A 520 13.30 -15.30 -2.70
C VAL A 520 13.63 -13.86 -2.99
N LEU A 521 13.05 -12.95 -2.20
CA LEU A 521 13.24 -11.51 -2.33
C LEU A 521 14.01 -11.01 -1.12
N PHE A 522 15.00 -10.15 -1.37
CA PHE A 522 15.85 -9.54 -0.35
C PHE A 522 15.83 -8.02 -0.48
N ARG A 523 15.61 -7.29 0.62
CA ARG A 523 15.76 -5.83 0.67
C ARG A 523 16.33 -5.38 2.01
N ASN A 524 16.70 -4.10 2.11
CA ASN A 524 17.26 -3.53 3.34
C ASN A 524 18.46 -4.32 3.88
N LEU A 525 19.40 -4.70 2.99
CA LEU A 525 20.62 -5.43 3.36
C LEU A 525 21.60 -4.45 4.01
N MET A 526 21.70 -4.52 5.33
CA MET A 526 22.52 -3.63 6.14
C MET A 526 23.59 -4.44 6.88
N VAL A 527 24.80 -3.89 6.97
CA VAL A 527 25.89 -4.47 7.75
C VAL A 527 26.52 -3.42 8.66
N LYS A 528 26.93 -3.83 9.86
CA LYS A 528 27.67 -3.00 10.80
C LYS A 528 28.91 -3.75 11.23
N ARG A 529 30.08 -3.13 11.04
CA ARG A 529 31.35 -3.65 11.56
C ARG A 529 31.37 -3.54 13.08
N LEU A 530 31.85 -4.59 13.74
CA LEU A 530 32.12 -4.60 15.16
C LEU A 530 33.65 -4.55 15.39
N PRO A 531 34.10 -4.07 16.57
CA PRO A 531 35.51 -4.04 16.94
C PRO A 531 36.22 -5.39 16.80
#